data_AF-A0A1F2WQA8-F1
#
_entry.id   AF-A0A1F2WQA8-F1
#
_cell.length_a   1.000
_cell.length_b   1.000
_cell.length_c   1.000
_cell.angle_alpha   90.00
_cell.angle_beta   90.00
_cell.angle_gamma   90.00
#
_symmetry.space_group_name_H-M   'P 1'
#
loop_
_entity.id
_entity.type
_entity.pdbx_description
1 polymer ?
#
loop_
_entity_poly.entity_id
_entity_poly.type
_entity_poly.pdbx_seq_one_letter_code
_entity_poly.pdbx_strand_id
1 'polypeptide(L)'
;MEEFGEGAEFAVDADGSVLREVAHFFKENPFLLIDEKRLATLLCRPLQMVSQSVSTLERAGFLGRRDEETLVCIAGDLVYASSGDAS
;
A
#
# COMPACT_ATOMS: atom_id res chain seq x y z
N MET A 1 28.93 29.02 12.63
CA MET A 1 27.55 29.50 12.37
C MET A 1 26.94 28.44 11.48
N GLU A 2 26.07 27.63 12.07
CA GLU A 2 25.39 26.51 11.43
C GLU A 2 24.27 27.06 10.55
N GLU A 3 24.27 26.70 9.26
CA GLU A 3 23.08 26.79 8.41
C GLU A 3 22.60 25.36 8.12
N PHE A 4 21.52 25.01 8.81
CA PHE A 4 20.65 23.88 8.53
C PHE A 4 19.55 24.34 7.57
N GLY A 5 19.16 23.45 6.66
CA GLY A 5 17.98 23.59 5.80
C GLY A 5 18.39 23.82 4.34
N GLU A 6 17.97 23.05 3.35
CA GLU A 6 16.75 22.28 3.26
C GLU A 6 16.97 21.26 2.12
N GLY A 7 17.42 20.06 2.48
CA GLY A 7 17.49 18.93 1.55
C GLY A 7 16.20 18.14 1.63
N ALA A 8 15.17 18.59 0.91
CA ALA A 8 13.96 17.80 0.68
C ALA A 8 13.62 17.80 -0.82
N GLU A 9 14.60 17.40 -1.64
CA GLU A 9 14.31 16.76 -2.92
C GLU A 9 13.65 15.40 -2.62
N PHE A 10 12.34 15.37 -2.50
CA PHE A 10 11.55 14.18 -2.81
C PHE A 10 10.40 14.56 -3.72
N ALA A 11 10.77 15.06 -4.90
CA ALA A 11 9.93 14.86 -6.07
C ALA A 11 9.86 13.35 -6.31
N VAL A 12 8.73 12.74 -5.96
CA VAL A 12 8.35 11.43 -6.52
C VAL A 12 6.90 11.51 -6.96
N ASP A 13 6.65 12.40 -7.92
CA ASP A 13 5.51 12.24 -8.81
C ASP A 13 5.98 11.35 -9.96
N ALA A 14 5.69 10.06 -9.85
CA ALA A 14 5.95 9.07 -10.89
C ALA A 14 4.80 8.05 -10.89
N ASP A 15 3.58 8.47 -11.25
CA ASP A 15 2.48 7.59 -11.67
C ASP A 15 2.10 6.42 -10.70
N GLY A 16 2.54 6.52 -9.44
CA GLY A 16 2.76 5.40 -8.52
C GLY A 16 2.14 5.67 -7.14
N SER A 17 0.82 5.48 -7.05
CA SER A 17 0.14 5.53 -5.75
C SER A 17 0.66 4.41 -4.83
N VAL A 18 0.94 4.73 -3.56
CA VAL A 18 1.29 3.74 -2.51
C VAL A 18 0.23 2.63 -2.44
N LEU A 19 -1.02 2.94 -2.77
CA LEU A 19 -2.10 1.95 -2.91
C LEU A 19 -1.77 0.87 -3.94
N ARG A 20 -1.26 1.26 -5.11
CA ARG A 20 -0.88 0.36 -6.20
C ARG A 20 0.35 -0.46 -5.83
N GLU A 21 1.33 0.15 -5.15
CA GLU A 21 2.52 -0.54 -4.64
C GLU A 21 2.14 -1.63 -3.64
N VAL A 22 1.28 -1.31 -2.65
CA VAL A 22 0.79 -2.28 -1.67
C VAL A 22 0.00 -3.39 -2.36
N ALA A 23 -0.91 -3.05 -3.28
CA ALA A 23 -1.68 -4.04 -4.02
C ALA A 23 -0.77 -4.98 -4.83
N HIS A 24 0.22 -4.42 -5.54
CA HIS A 24 1.19 -5.18 -6.32
C HIS A 24 2.05 -6.09 -5.42
N PHE A 25 2.49 -5.59 -4.27
CA PHE A 25 3.28 -6.37 -3.31
C PHE A 25 2.56 -7.65 -2.87
N PHE A 26 1.26 -7.56 -2.53
CA PHE A 26 0.46 -8.72 -2.14
C PHE A 26 0.06 -9.61 -3.32
N LYS A 27 -0.01 -9.08 -4.56
CA LYS A 27 -0.18 -9.91 -5.77
C LYS A 27 1.04 -10.80 -6.03
N GLU A 28 2.25 -10.24 -5.87
CA GLU A 28 3.50 -11.00 -6.01
C GLU A 28 3.75 -11.95 -4.84
N ASN A 29 3.19 -11.64 -3.66
CA ASN A 29 3.40 -12.39 -2.42
C ASN A 29 2.06 -12.78 -1.74
N PRO A 30 1.20 -13.59 -2.39
CA PRO A 30 -0.17 -13.82 -1.94
C PRO A 30 -0.28 -14.57 -0.60
N PHE A 31 0.76 -15.34 -0.24
CA PHE A 31 0.80 -16.13 1.00
C PHE A 31 1.54 -15.44 2.15
N LEU A 32 2.03 -14.21 1.93
CA LEU A 32 2.81 -13.51 2.94
C LEU A 32 1.91 -12.99 4.05
N LEU A 33 2.26 -13.34 5.28
CA LEU A 33 1.67 -12.80 6.50
C LEU A 33 2.60 -11.70 7.02
N ILE A 34 2.12 -10.45 7.03
CA ILE A 34 2.97 -9.30 7.37
C ILE A 34 2.18 -8.21 8.11
N ASP A 35 2.82 -7.54 9.06
CA ASP A 35 2.27 -6.35 9.71
C ASP A 35 2.58 -5.06 8.93
N GLU A 36 1.81 -4.01 9.19
CA GLU A 36 1.94 -2.72 8.49
C GLU A 36 3.31 -2.05 8.65
N LYS A 37 3.97 -2.21 9.81
CA LYS A 37 5.28 -1.59 10.07
C LYS A 37 6.36 -2.24 9.21
N ARG A 38 6.33 -3.57 9.10
CA ARG A 38 7.21 -4.30 8.19
C ARG A 38 6.91 -3.98 6.73
N LEU A 39 5.64 -3.92 6.35
CA LEU A 39 5.24 -3.56 4.99
C LEU A 39 5.75 -2.16 4.62
N ALA A 40 5.61 -1.17 5.49
CA ALA A 40 6.13 0.18 5.30
C ALA A 40 7.65 0.20 5.12
N THR A 41 8.36 -0.63 5.89
CA THR A 41 9.81 -0.80 5.77
C THR A 41 10.20 -1.42 4.42
N LEU A 42 9.48 -2.46 3.96
CA LEU A 42 9.77 -3.13 2.70
C LEU A 42 9.48 -2.26 1.47
N LEU A 43 8.45 -1.43 1.54
CA LEU A 43 8.10 -0.50 0.45
C LEU A 43 8.88 0.82 0.52
N CYS A 44 9.70 1.02 1.56
CA CYS A 44 10.37 2.29 1.83
C CYS A 44 9.39 3.49 1.83
N ARG A 45 8.20 3.28 2.41
CA ARG A 45 7.13 4.29 2.48
C ARG A 45 6.81 4.68 3.92
N PRO A 46 6.31 5.91 4.14
CA PRO A 46 5.82 6.30 5.47
C PRO A 46 4.69 5.40 5.94
N LEU A 47 4.74 4.97 7.21
CA LEU A 47 3.73 4.10 7.81
C LEU A 47 2.32 4.65 7.61
N GLN A 48 2.11 5.96 7.80
CA GLN A 48 0.79 6.57 7.63
C GLN A 48 0.19 6.37 6.22
N MET A 49 1.01 6.46 5.16
CA MET A 49 0.55 6.25 3.78
C MET A 49 0.23 4.79 3.51
N VAL A 50 1.03 3.88 4.07
CA VAL A 50 0.81 2.44 3.97
C VAL A 50 -0.47 2.06 4.71
N SER A 51 -0.69 2.56 5.94
CA SER A 51 -1.90 2.32 6.72
C SER A 51 -3.17 2.81 6.01
N GLN A 52 -3.12 3.99 5.38
CA GLN A 52 -4.25 4.49 4.57
C GLN A 52 -4.54 3.60 3.36
N SER A 53 -3.48 3.13 2.70
CA SER A 53 -3.59 2.24 1.53
C SER A 53 -4.14 0.88 1.93
N VAL A 54 -3.62 0.29 3.00
CA VAL A 54 -4.10 -0.98 3.59
C VAL A 54 -5.57 -0.85 3.97
N SER A 55 -5.96 0.20 4.69
CA SER A 55 -7.36 0.44 5.06
C SER A 55 -8.29 0.51 3.84
N THR A 56 -7.81 1.08 2.74
CA THR A 56 -8.58 1.17 1.48
C THR A 56 -8.74 -0.22 0.84
N LEU A 57 -7.67 -1.01 0.82
CA LEU A 57 -7.68 -2.38 0.28
C LEU A 57 -8.46 -3.37 1.16
N GLU A 58 -8.47 -3.17 2.47
CA GLU A 58 -9.32 -3.93 3.40
C GLU A 58 -10.81 -3.66 3.15
N ARG A 59 -11.20 -2.39 2.99
CA ARG A 59 -12.58 -2.03 2.63
C ARG A 59 -13.00 -2.57 1.26
N ALA A 60 -12.06 -2.69 0.33
CA ALA A 60 -12.28 -3.28 -0.98
C ALA A 60 -12.32 -4.83 -0.96
N GLY A 61 -12.03 -5.46 0.18
CA GLY A 61 -11.98 -6.92 0.31
C GLY A 61 -10.76 -7.60 -0.33
N PHE A 62 -9.74 -6.83 -0.69
CA PHE A 62 -8.49 -7.36 -1.24
C PHE A 62 -7.55 -7.87 -0.14
N LEU A 63 -7.43 -7.09 0.94
CA LEU A 63 -6.72 -7.48 2.15
C LEU A 63 -7.71 -7.80 3.26
N GLY A 64 -7.24 -8.58 4.23
CA GLY A 64 -7.89 -8.73 5.52
C GLY A 64 -6.87 -8.86 6.62
N ARG A 65 -7.40 -9.01 7.83
CA ARG A 65 -6.63 -9.24 9.04
C ARG A 65 -6.91 -10.62 9.60
N ARG A 66 -5.86 -11.38 9.84
CA ARG A 66 -5.96 -12.65 10.57
C ARG A 66 -6.10 -12.42 12.08
N ASP A 67 -5.36 -11.43 12.58
CA ASP A 67 -5.35 -10.93 13.95
C ASP A 67 -5.21 -9.39 13.91
N GLU A 68 -5.07 -8.73 15.06
CA GLU A 68 -5.06 -7.26 15.14
C GLU A 68 -3.97 -6.60 14.26
N GLU A 69 -2.86 -7.31 14.02
CA GLU A 69 -1.68 -6.73 13.36
C GLU A 69 -1.34 -7.39 12.01
N THR A 70 -1.73 -8.65 11.79
CA THR A 70 -1.28 -9.43 10.62
C THR A 70 -2.20 -9.28 9.42
N LEU A 71 -1.67 -8.70 8.34
CA LEU A 71 -2.33 -8.59 7.04
C LEU A 71 -2.21 -9.88 6.25
N VAL A 72 -3.31 -10.22 5.56
CA VAL A 72 -3.42 -11.36 4.63
C VAL A 72 -4.08 -10.92 3.34
N CYS A 73 -3.63 -11.46 2.22
CA CYS A 73 -4.31 -11.28 0.93
C CYS A 73 -5.53 -12.22 0.88
N ILE A 74 -6.74 -11.67 0.73
CA ILE A 74 -8.00 -12.44 0.67
C ILE A 74 -8.33 -12.81 -0.77
N ALA A 75 -8.09 -11.90 -1.72
CA ALA A 75 -8.52 -12.07 -3.10
C ALA A 75 -7.31 -12.08 -4.06
N GLY A 76 -7.09 -13.22 -4.72
CA GLY A 76 -6.05 -13.42 -5.73
C GLY A 76 -6.22 -12.59 -7.01
N ASP A 77 -7.22 -11.72 -7.10
CA ASP A 77 -7.21 -10.66 -8.10
C ASP A 77 -8.04 -9.47 -7.62
N LEU A 78 -7.39 -8.31 -7.49
CA LEU A 78 -8.08 -7.03 -7.40
C LEU A 78 -8.70 -6.81 -8.77
N VAL A 79 -9.93 -7.31 -8.96
CA VAL A 79 -10.75 -6.94 -10.12
C VAL A 79 -10.96 -5.45 -9.96
N TYR A 80 -10.15 -4.70 -10.69
CA TYR A 80 -10.37 -3.29 -10.94
C TYR A 80 -11.84 -3.21 -11.35
N ALA A 81 -12.68 -2.61 -10.50
CA ALA A 81 -13.96 -2.14 -10.95
C ALA A 81 -13.63 -1.03 -11.94
N SER A 82 -13.34 -1.42 -13.18
CA SER A 82 -13.51 -0.56 -14.33
C SER A 82 -14.94 -0.09 -14.21
N SER A 83 -15.12 1.15 -13.77
CA SER A 83 -16.36 1.88 -13.90
C SER A 83 -16.75 1.78 -15.37
N GLY A 84 -17.60 0.81 -15.67
CA GLY A 84 -18.23 0.64 -16.96
C GLY A 84 -19.43 1.54 -17.02
N ASP A 85 -19.40 2.46 -17.96
CA ASP A 85 -20.55 2.98 -18.72
C ASP A 85 -19.88 3.64 -19.94
N ALA A 86 -19.86 3.10 -21.17
CA ALA A 86 -20.86 2.33 -21.90
C ALA A 86 -22.21 3.04 -22.03
N SER A 87 -22.20 4.25 -22.61
CA SER A 87 -23.25 4.77 -23.49
C SER A 87 -22.70 5.84 -24.43
#